data_AF-A0A7W0P525-F1
#
_entry.id   AF-A0A7W0P525-F1
#
_cell.length_a   1.000
_cell.length_b   1.000
_cell.length_c   1.000
_cell.angle_alpha   90.00
_cell.angle_beta   90.00
_cell.angle_gamma   90.00
#
_symmetry.space_group_name_H-M   'P 1'
#
loop_
_entity.id
_entity.type
_entity.pdbx_description
1 polymer ?
#
loop_
_entity_poly.entity_id
_entity_poly.type
_entity_poly.pdbx_seq_one_letter_code
_entity_poly.pdbx_strand_id
1 'polypeptide(L)'
;MRKFLLFAALAALFVLPAIGSAVRAAPKDGTLSIKNGDGMVFINGSGAVIAQVEKVFKPGGITLTDIVEEGSGATFTGCEWSKETETASGVGTVTYCRGTNIRFKLIGGQYKLRITNAKGINLSAVGRSRVDQVHLDGDGEALGDDDGTFSFDGDLPYKSLPNKLDKFQLGSS
;
A
#
# COMPACT_ATOMS: atom_id res chain seq x y z
N MET A 1 23.32 62.41 15.78
CA MET A 1 23.74 61.03 15.40
C MET A 1 23.34 59.96 16.42
N ARG A 2 23.19 60.27 17.71
CA ARG A 2 22.81 59.29 18.77
C ARG A 2 21.38 58.70 18.65
N LYS A 3 20.46 59.40 17.98
CA LYS A 3 19.05 59.00 17.81
C LYS A 3 18.82 58.00 16.66
N PHE A 4 19.73 57.93 15.67
CA PHE A 4 19.64 56.97 14.56
C PHE A 4 20.08 55.56 14.94
N LEU A 5 20.99 55.43 15.92
CA LEU A 5 21.44 54.13 16.44
C LEU A 5 20.33 53.41 17.24
N LEU A 6 19.41 54.16 17.84
CA LEU A 6 18.27 53.61 18.58
C LEU A 6 17.23 52.96 17.66
N PHE A 7 16.99 53.54 16.49
CA PHE A 7 16.08 52.94 15.49
C PHE A 7 16.69 51.69 14.83
N ALA A 8 18.01 51.67 14.59
CA ALA A 8 18.70 50.49 14.07
C ALA A 8 18.71 49.32 15.05
N ALA A 9 18.83 49.58 16.36
CA ALA A 9 18.76 48.57 17.40
C ALA A 9 17.33 47.98 17.56
N LEU A 10 16.29 48.79 17.35
CA LEU A 10 14.90 48.34 17.45
C LEU A 10 14.47 47.48 16.24
N ALA A 11 15.03 47.76 15.06
CA ALA A 11 14.80 46.95 13.85
C ALA A 11 15.45 45.55 13.93
N ALA A 12 16.55 45.39 14.69
CA ALA A 12 17.21 44.11 14.87
C ALA A 12 16.43 43.14 15.77
N LEU A 13 15.55 43.62 16.65
CA LEU A 13 14.68 42.77 17.47
C LEU A 13 13.48 42.19 16.69
N PHE A 14 13.17 42.73 15.51
CA PHE A 14 12.09 42.22 14.64
C PHE A 14 12.55 41.12 13.66
N VAL A 15 13.82 40.73 13.71
CA VAL A 15 14.38 39.63 12.90
C VAL A 15 14.52 38.37 13.75
N LEU A 16 13.43 37.97 14.41
CA LEU A 16 13.30 36.59 14.87
C LEU A 16 12.70 35.82 13.68
N PRO A 17 13.47 35.01 12.93
CA PRO A 17 12.83 34.01 12.09
C PRO A 17 12.03 33.12 13.04
N ALA A 18 10.72 33.19 12.87
CA ALA A 18 9.74 32.39 13.56
C ALA A 18 10.23 30.93 13.57
N ILE A 19 10.37 30.43 14.80
CA ILE A 19 10.37 29.03 15.22
C ILE A 19 10.00 28.12 14.05
N GLY A 20 11.01 27.43 13.50
CA GLY A 20 10.81 26.33 12.58
C GLY A 20 10.06 25.23 13.31
N SER A 21 8.74 25.32 13.30
CA SER A 21 7.85 24.22 13.64
C SER A 21 8.22 23.10 12.68
N ALA A 22 8.96 22.12 13.18
CA ALA A 22 8.98 20.80 12.60
C ALA A 22 7.51 20.38 12.52
N VAL A 23 6.90 20.52 11.35
CA VAL A 23 5.62 19.92 11.04
C VAL A 23 5.87 18.44 11.24
N ARG A 24 5.48 17.91 12.41
CA ARG A 24 5.32 16.47 12.56
C ARG A 24 4.39 16.09 11.44
N ALA A 25 4.91 15.34 10.47
CA ALA A 25 4.09 14.74 9.43
C ALA A 25 2.87 14.16 10.14
N ALA A 26 1.68 14.57 9.72
CA ALA A 26 0.44 14.08 10.31
C ALA A 26 0.50 12.54 10.35
N PRO A 27 -0.10 11.89 11.37
CA PRO A 27 -0.22 10.45 11.39
C PRO A 27 -0.76 9.98 10.05
N LYS A 28 0.01 9.14 9.36
CA LYS A 28 -0.37 8.63 8.03
C LYS A 28 -1.64 7.81 8.15
N ASP A 29 -2.64 8.12 7.33
CA ASP A 29 -3.97 7.51 7.36
C ASP A 29 -3.95 6.00 7.11
N GLY A 30 -2.87 5.50 6.50
CA GLY A 30 -2.63 4.10 6.23
C GLY A 30 -3.44 3.61 5.06
N THR A 31 -3.38 4.34 3.94
CA THR A 31 -4.04 3.93 2.70
C THR A 31 -3.01 3.61 1.62
N LEU A 32 -3.33 2.63 0.78
CA LEU A 32 -2.61 2.30 -0.44
C LEU A 32 -3.64 2.16 -1.56
N SER A 33 -3.43 2.89 -2.65
CA SER A 33 -4.18 2.75 -3.89
C SER A 33 -3.22 2.38 -5.01
N ILE A 34 -3.51 1.31 -5.74
CA ILE A 34 -2.82 0.91 -6.96
C ILE A 34 -3.83 0.96 -8.10
N LYS A 35 -3.44 1.55 -9.23
CA LYS A 35 -4.26 1.70 -10.43
C LYS A 35 -3.52 1.09 -11.62
N ASN A 36 -4.19 0.15 -12.30
CA ASN A 36 -3.69 -0.54 -13.48
C ASN A 36 -2.25 -1.06 -13.31
N GLY A 37 -1.93 -1.63 -12.15
CA GLY A 37 -0.59 -2.10 -11.85
C GLY A 37 -0.27 -3.46 -12.45
N ASP A 38 0.93 -3.61 -12.99
CA ASP A 38 1.44 -4.85 -13.54
C ASP A 38 2.66 -5.31 -12.72
N GLY A 39 2.69 -6.58 -12.33
CA GLY A 39 3.80 -7.16 -11.55
C GLY A 39 3.38 -7.85 -10.26
N MET A 40 3.97 -7.44 -9.14
CA MET A 40 3.83 -8.07 -7.82
C MET A 40 3.43 -7.08 -6.72
N VAL A 41 2.58 -7.56 -5.82
CA VAL A 41 2.14 -6.82 -4.63
C VAL A 41 2.16 -7.74 -3.42
N PHE A 42 2.84 -7.32 -2.38
CA PHE A 42 2.89 -8.01 -1.09
C PHE A 42 2.46 -7.04 0.01
N ILE A 43 1.50 -7.47 0.83
CA ILE A 43 1.04 -6.69 1.98
C ILE A 43 0.93 -7.63 3.17
N ASN A 44 1.63 -7.30 4.25
CA ASN A 44 1.46 -7.95 5.54
C ASN A 44 1.02 -6.91 6.57
N GLY A 45 -0.23 -6.97 7.00
CA GLY A 45 -0.80 -5.92 7.84
C GLY A 45 -2.16 -6.29 8.41
N SER A 46 -2.89 -5.29 8.88
CA SER A 46 -4.25 -5.43 9.40
C SER A 46 -5.15 -4.36 8.82
N GLY A 47 -6.43 -4.67 8.62
CA GLY A 47 -7.42 -3.70 8.13
C GLY A 47 -8.27 -4.28 7.01
N ALA A 48 -8.48 -3.51 5.94
CA ALA A 48 -9.30 -3.92 4.80
C ALA A 48 -8.51 -3.84 3.50
N VAL A 49 -8.78 -4.76 2.59
CA VAL A 49 -8.26 -4.73 1.22
C VAL A 49 -9.37 -5.12 0.25
N ILE A 50 -9.49 -4.36 -0.83
CA ILE A 50 -10.35 -4.64 -1.96
C ILE A 50 -9.48 -4.57 -3.21
N ALA A 51 -9.58 -5.58 -4.07
CA ALA A 51 -8.82 -5.58 -5.30
C ALA A 51 -9.58 -6.24 -6.46
N GLN A 52 -9.25 -5.78 -7.65
CA GLN A 52 -9.55 -6.41 -8.92
C GLN A 52 -8.24 -6.67 -9.65
N VAL A 53 -8.13 -7.83 -10.27
CA VAL A 53 -6.97 -8.23 -11.08
C VAL A 53 -7.48 -8.75 -12.40
N GLU A 54 -7.02 -8.16 -13.50
CA GLU A 54 -7.45 -8.54 -14.84
C GLU A 54 -6.99 -9.95 -15.18
N LYS A 55 -5.73 -10.27 -14.92
CA LYS A 55 -5.16 -11.58 -15.25
C LYS A 55 -4.00 -11.96 -14.37
N VAL A 56 -3.89 -13.24 -14.04
CA VAL A 56 -2.73 -13.83 -13.37
C VAL A 56 -2.08 -14.87 -14.29
N PHE A 57 -0.81 -14.67 -14.62
CA PHE A 57 -0.05 -15.57 -15.49
C PHE A 57 0.64 -16.66 -14.67
N LYS A 58 0.89 -17.83 -15.27
CA LYS A 58 1.66 -18.90 -14.62
C LYS A 58 3.16 -18.59 -14.72
N PRO A 59 3.97 -18.86 -13.66
CA PRO A 59 3.63 -19.58 -12.43
C PRO A 59 3.05 -18.72 -11.26
N GLY A 60 2.55 -17.52 -11.53
CA GLY A 60 1.98 -16.58 -10.54
C GLY A 60 0.69 -17.02 -9.87
N GLY A 61 0.15 -16.19 -8.98
CA GLY A 61 -1.02 -16.49 -8.17
C GLY A 61 -1.43 -15.35 -7.25
N ILE A 62 -2.68 -15.35 -6.81
CA ILE A 62 -3.11 -14.60 -5.63
C ILE A 62 -3.16 -15.57 -4.45
N THR A 63 -2.51 -15.20 -3.35
CA THR A 63 -2.60 -15.88 -2.06
C THR A 63 -3.01 -14.87 -1.02
N LEU A 64 -4.13 -15.11 -0.35
CA LEU A 64 -4.60 -14.30 0.76
C LEU A 64 -4.68 -15.18 1.99
N THR A 65 -3.91 -14.84 3.02
CA THR A 65 -3.96 -15.47 4.33
C THR A 65 -4.69 -14.53 5.28
N ASP A 66 -5.83 -14.95 5.79
CA ASP A 66 -6.52 -14.34 6.93
C ASP A 66 -6.02 -15.02 8.20
N ILE A 67 -5.23 -14.31 9.01
CA ILE A 67 -4.54 -14.87 10.20
C ILE A 67 -5.44 -14.81 11.43
N VAL A 68 -6.26 -13.76 11.50
CA VAL A 68 -7.19 -13.52 12.60
C VAL A 68 -8.52 -13.20 11.95
N GLU A 69 -9.45 -14.15 11.97
CA GLU A 69 -10.78 -14.05 11.33
C GLU A 69 -11.69 -13.06 12.08
N GLU A 70 -11.25 -11.82 12.19
CA GLU A 70 -12.06 -10.70 12.65
C GLU A 70 -12.68 -10.03 11.42
N GLY A 71 -14.01 -10.12 11.29
CA GLY A 71 -14.75 -9.45 10.21
C GLY A 71 -15.51 -10.43 9.32
N SER A 72 -15.59 -10.13 8.02
CA SER A 72 -16.38 -10.93 7.07
C SER A 72 -15.61 -12.08 6.41
N GLY A 73 -14.32 -12.23 6.75
CA GLY A 73 -13.40 -13.10 6.02
C GLY A 73 -13.15 -12.64 4.58
N ALA A 74 -12.34 -13.41 3.86
CA ALA A 74 -12.02 -13.16 2.46
C ALA A 74 -13.15 -13.65 1.54
N THR A 75 -13.54 -12.84 0.56
CA THR A 75 -14.46 -13.25 -0.51
C THR A 75 -13.76 -13.10 -1.85
N PHE A 76 -13.79 -14.14 -2.69
CA PHE A 76 -13.25 -14.14 -4.05
C PHE A 76 -14.35 -14.37 -5.10
N THR A 77 -14.16 -13.80 -6.28
CA THR A 77 -14.95 -14.06 -7.49
C THR A 77 -14.03 -14.05 -8.71
N GLY A 78 -14.39 -14.77 -9.78
CA GLY A 78 -13.57 -14.85 -10.99
C GLY A 78 -12.37 -15.80 -10.91
N CYS A 79 -12.26 -16.60 -9.84
CA CYS A 79 -11.23 -17.64 -9.76
C CYS A 79 -11.60 -18.80 -10.70
N GLU A 80 -10.80 -18.99 -11.75
CA GLU A 80 -10.87 -20.19 -12.60
C GLU A 80 -10.28 -21.41 -11.88
N TRP A 81 -9.29 -21.18 -11.03
CA TRP A 81 -8.76 -22.17 -10.10
C TRP A 81 -8.66 -21.55 -8.72
N SER A 82 -9.16 -22.26 -7.72
CA SER A 82 -9.01 -21.87 -6.33
C SER A 82 -8.74 -23.08 -5.44
N LYS A 83 -8.09 -22.83 -4.31
CA LYS A 83 -7.91 -23.79 -3.23
C LYS A 83 -7.95 -23.03 -1.92
N GLU A 84 -8.67 -23.57 -0.95
CA GLU A 84 -8.68 -23.07 0.41
C GLU A 84 -8.04 -24.09 1.34
N THR A 85 -7.32 -23.63 2.35
CA THR A 85 -6.72 -24.47 3.39
C THR A 85 -6.59 -23.67 4.66
N GLU A 86 -6.53 -24.34 5.80
CA GLU A 86 -6.19 -23.70 7.07
C GLU A 86 -4.71 -23.33 7.12
N THR A 87 -4.40 -22.31 7.92
CA THR A 87 -3.03 -21.96 8.33
C THR A 87 -2.41 -23.11 9.14
N ALA A 88 -1.08 -23.21 9.17
CA ALA A 88 -0.39 -24.24 9.94
C ALA A 88 -0.69 -24.20 11.45
N SER A 89 -1.12 -23.04 11.97
CA SER A 89 -1.58 -22.86 13.36
C SER A 89 -3.04 -23.29 13.58
N GLY A 90 -3.84 -23.46 12.52
CA GLY A 90 -5.27 -23.76 12.61
C GLY A 90 -6.16 -22.59 13.05
N VAL A 91 -5.65 -21.36 13.03
CA VAL A 91 -6.36 -20.16 13.57
C VAL A 91 -6.80 -19.20 12.46
N GLY A 92 -6.65 -19.61 11.20
CA GLY A 92 -6.95 -18.74 10.07
C GLY A 92 -6.91 -19.49 8.75
N THR A 93 -7.25 -18.79 7.68
CA THR A 93 -7.56 -19.37 6.37
C THR A 93 -6.61 -18.85 5.30
N VAL A 94 -6.15 -19.73 4.41
CA VAL A 94 -5.31 -19.42 3.25
C VAL A 94 -6.10 -19.73 1.98
N THR A 95 -6.45 -18.69 1.23
CA THR A 95 -7.13 -18.81 -0.06
C THR A 95 -6.13 -18.56 -1.19
N TYR A 96 -6.00 -19.54 -2.08
CA TYR A 96 -5.27 -19.43 -3.33
C TYR A 96 -6.26 -19.22 -4.48
N CYS A 97 -5.98 -18.27 -5.37
CA CYS A 97 -6.82 -17.96 -6.53
C CYS A 97 -5.97 -17.65 -7.77
N ARG A 98 -6.42 -18.15 -8.93
CA ARG A 98 -5.85 -17.91 -10.26
C ARG A 98 -6.97 -17.83 -11.30
N GLY A 99 -6.70 -17.15 -12.42
CA GLY A 99 -7.67 -16.95 -13.50
C GLY A 99 -7.64 -15.52 -14.04
N THR A 100 -8.80 -15.07 -14.53
CA THR A 100 -9.02 -13.76 -15.13
C THR A 100 -10.18 -13.02 -14.48
N ASN A 101 -10.16 -11.68 -14.53
CA ASN A 101 -11.18 -10.79 -13.96
C ASN A 101 -11.52 -11.13 -12.50
N ILE A 102 -10.47 -11.42 -11.71
CA ILE A 102 -10.59 -11.82 -10.32
C ILE A 102 -10.92 -10.58 -9.50
N ARG A 103 -11.92 -10.67 -8.62
CA ARG A 103 -12.19 -9.65 -7.61
C ARG A 103 -12.18 -10.29 -6.25
N PHE A 104 -11.52 -9.64 -5.30
CA PHE A 104 -11.56 -10.08 -3.92
C PHE A 104 -11.67 -8.92 -2.95
N LYS A 105 -12.21 -9.22 -1.78
CA LYS A 105 -12.24 -8.32 -0.64
C LYS A 105 -11.96 -9.08 0.63
N LEU A 106 -11.30 -8.41 1.56
CA LEU A 106 -11.15 -8.83 2.95
C LEU A 106 -11.39 -7.60 3.81
N ILE A 107 -12.25 -7.74 4.82
CA ILE A 107 -12.62 -6.66 5.71
C ILE A 107 -12.32 -7.10 7.14
N GLY A 108 -11.36 -6.42 7.78
CA GLY A 108 -10.94 -6.70 9.14
C GLY A 108 -9.79 -7.70 9.22
N GLY A 109 -9.34 -7.94 10.46
CA GLY A 109 -8.33 -8.96 10.75
C GLY A 109 -6.90 -8.58 10.39
N GLN A 110 -6.00 -9.52 10.66
CA GLN A 110 -4.60 -9.50 10.23
C GLN A 110 -4.46 -10.38 9.00
N TYR A 111 -3.77 -9.91 7.98
CA TYR A 111 -3.67 -10.61 6.72
C TYR A 111 -2.29 -10.54 6.07
N LYS A 112 -2.03 -11.54 5.24
CA LYS A 112 -0.94 -11.55 4.26
C LYS A 112 -1.53 -11.70 2.87
N LEU A 113 -1.40 -10.66 2.07
CA LEU A 113 -1.73 -10.68 0.66
C LEU A 113 -0.44 -10.83 -0.15
N ARG A 114 -0.46 -11.75 -1.11
CA ARG A 114 0.57 -11.91 -2.13
C ARG A 114 -0.11 -12.03 -3.49
N ILE A 115 0.23 -11.12 -4.39
CA ILE A 115 -0.13 -11.15 -5.81
C ILE A 115 1.18 -11.23 -6.59
N THR A 116 1.31 -12.21 -7.47
CA THR A 116 2.51 -12.36 -8.31
C THR A 116 2.16 -12.63 -9.76
N ASN A 117 2.99 -12.07 -10.66
CA ASN A 117 2.88 -12.22 -12.11
C ASN A 117 1.45 -11.95 -12.60
N ALA A 118 0.96 -10.76 -12.27
CA ALA A 118 -0.40 -10.33 -12.55
C ALA A 118 -0.42 -9.03 -13.35
N LYS A 119 -1.49 -8.83 -14.11
CA LYS A 119 -1.75 -7.65 -14.93
C LYS A 119 -3.08 -7.01 -14.56
N GLY A 120 -3.15 -5.68 -14.66
CA GLY A 120 -4.35 -4.89 -14.44
C GLY A 120 -4.79 -4.88 -12.98
N ILE A 121 -3.83 -4.79 -12.04
CA ILE A 121 -4.08 -4.75 -10.60
C ILE A 121 -4.68 -3.39 -10.25
N ASN A 122 -5.93 -3.39 -9.81
CA ASN A 122 -6.57 -2.25 -9.17
C ASN A 122 -6.83 -2.62 -7.72
N LEU A 123 -6.10 -2.00 -6.79
CA LEU A 123 -6.12 -2.38 -5.38
C LEU A 123 -6.33 -1.14 -4.51
N SER A 124 -7.14 -1.29 -3.47
CA SER A 124 -7.30 -0.32 -2.39
C SER A 124 -7.16 -1.05 -1.07
N ALA A 125 -6.14 -0.70 -0.30
CA ALA A 125 -5.92 -1.20 1.04
C ALA A 125 -5.97 -0.04 2.04
N VAL A 126 -6.61 -0.28 3.17
CA VAL A 126 -6.69 0.65 4.30
C VAL A 126 -6.33 -0.12 5.55
N GLY A 127 -5.40 0.40 6.34
CA GLY A 127 -5.00 -0.27 7.56
C GLY A 127 -3.63 0.10 8.06
N ARG A 128 -3.03 -0.85 8.78
CA ARG A 128 -1.74 -0.67 9.43
C ARG A 128 -0.82 -1.82 9.08
N SER A 129 0.46 -1.51 8.92
CA SER A 129 1.54 -2.48 8.80
C SER A 129 2.73 -2.04 9.64
N ARG A 130 3.60 -2.99 9.96
CA ARG A 130 4.95 -2.64 10.43
C ARG A 130 5.75 -2.02 9.27
N VAL A 131 6.88 -1.39 9.61
CA VAL A 131 7.86 -0.92 8.63
C VAL A 131 8.27 -2.09 7.72
N ASP A 132 8.45 -1.82 6.43
CA ASP A 132 8.92 -2.78 5.42
C ASP A 132 8.01 -4.00 5.21
N GLN A 133 6.70 -3.85 5.42
CA GLN A 133 5.72 -4.94 5.25
C GLN A 133 4.84 -4.81 4.01
N VAL A 134 4.97 -3.72 3.27
CA VAL A 134 4.35 -3.55 1.96
C VAL A 134 5.46 -3.56 0.93
N HIS A 135 5.42 -4.51 0.00
CA HIS A 135 6.39 -4.57 -1.10
C HIS A 135 5.66 -4.45 -2.43
N LEU A 136 6.12 -3.52 -3.24
CA LEU A 136 5.62 -3.30 -4.59
C LEU A 136 6.78 -3.56 -5.55
N ASP A 137 6.51 -4.26 -6.63
CA ASP A 137 7.47 -4.54 -7.70
C ASP A 137 6.69 -4.51 -9.02
N GLY A 138 6.86 -3.43 -9.77
CA GLY A 138 6.34 -3.28 -11.12
C GLY A 138 7.11 -4.18 -12.08
N ASP A 139 6.44 -4.69 -13.10
CA ASP A 139 7.04 -5.67 -14.02
C ASP A 139 8.15 -5.08 -14.92
N GLY A 140 8.30 -3.75 -14.98
CA GLY A 140 9.52 -3.07 -15.42
C GLY A 140 10.00 -3.56 -16.78
N GLU A 141 9.37 -3.07 -17.84
CA GLU A 141 9.65 -3.37 -19.26
C GLU A 141 9.42 -4.82 -19.73
N ALA A 142 9.21 -5.80 -18.84
CA ALA A 142 9.05 -7.20 -19.27
C ALA A 142 7.70 -7.50 -19.96
N LEU A 143 6.65 -6.71 -19.71
CA LEU A 143 5.33 -6.87 -20.33
C LEU A 143 4.94 -5.79 -21.36
N GLY A 144 5.78 -4.76 -21.55
CA GLY A 144 5.55 -3.67 -22.48
C GLY A 144 4.36 -2.78 -22.09
N ASP A 145 4.63 -1.47 -21.91
CA ASP A 145 3.72 -0.41 -21.47
C ASP A 145 3.47 -0.28 -19.95
N ASP A 146 3.33 1.00 -19.53
CA ASP A 146 3.05 1.57 -18.21
C ASP A 146 2.80 0.55 -17.08
N ASP A 147 3.76 0.41 -16.17
CA ASP A 147 3.73 -0.51 -15.00
C ASP A 147 2.56 -0.21 -14.03
N GLY A 148 1.80 0.85 -14.29
CA GLY A 148 0.72 1.35 -13.48
C GLY A 148 1.22 2.30 -12.41
N THR A 149 0.30 2.75 -11.56
CA THR A 149 0.61 3.78 -10.57
C THR A 149 0.10 3.43 -9.19
N PHE A 150 0.78 3.95 -8.17
CA PHE A 150 0.41 3.81 -6.78
C PHE A 150 0.43 5.15 -6.04
N SER A 151 -0.34 5.21 -4.94
CA SER A 151 -0.35 6.32 -3.99
C SER A 151 -0.52 5.76 -2.59
N PHE A 152 0.22 6.33 -1.65
CA PHE A 152 0.03 6.09 -0.21
C PHE A 152 -0.58 7.33 0.42
N ASP A 153 -1.49 7.15 1.37
CA ASP A 153 -2.07 8.22 2.20
C ASP A 153 -2.69 9.37 1.37
N GLY A 154 -3.18 9.05 0.17
CA GLY A 154 -3.74 10.05 -0.75
C GLY A 154 -2.71 11.00 -1.38
N ASP A 155 -1.41 10.68 -1.30
CA ASP A 155 -0.35 11.46 -1.92
C ASP A 155 -0.61 11.64 -3.42
N LEU A 156 -0.61 12.89 -3.86
CA LEU A 156 -0.71 13.28 -5.26
C LEU A 156 0.58 14.01 -5.69
N PRO A 157 1.06 13.80 -6.92
CA PRO A 157 0.52 12.87 -7.92
C PRO A 157 0.79 11.40 -7.57
N TYR A 158 0.01 10.51 -8.17
CA TYR A 158 0.30 9.07 -8.15
C TYR A 158 1.70 8.83 -8.76
N LYS A 159 2.45 7.90 -8.19
CA LYS A 159 3.80 7.54 -8.63
C LYS A 159 3.73 6.27 -9.48
N SER A 160 4.59 6.14 -10.48
CA SER A 160 4.72 4.88 -11.23
C SER A 160 5.17 3.76 -10.29
N LEU A 161 4.67 2.53 -10.50
CA LEU A 161 5.12 1.37 -9.74
C LEU A 161 6.63 1.17 -9.90
N PRO A 162 7.33 0.72 -8.84
CA PRO A 162 8.79 0.67 -8.85
C PRO A 162 9.29 -0.51 -9.68
N ASN A 163 10.24 -0.30 -10.60
CA ASN A 163 10.79 -1.35 -11.49
C ASN A 163 11.71 -2.37 -10.78
N LYS A 164 11.73 -2.33 -9.45
CA LYS A 164 12.41 -3.26 -8.56
C LYS A 164 11.68 -3.23 -7.23
N LEU A 165 11.71 -4.34 -6.50
CA LEU A 165 11.11 -4.46 -5.17
C LEU A 165 11.46 -3.26 -4.27
N ASP A 166 10.45 -2.44 -3.97
CA ASP A 166 10.55 -1.32 -3.04
C ASP A 166 9.64 -1.55 -1.84
N LYS A 167 10.04 -0.99 -0.69
CA LYS A 167 9.44 -1.29 0.62
C LYS A 167 8.76 -0.07 1.18
N PHE A 168 7.53 -0.28 1.65
CA PHE A 168 6.67 0.76 2.21
C PHE A 168 6.03 0.30 3.51
N GLN A 169 5.36 1.25 4.15
CA GLN A 169 4.57 1.05 5.35
C GLN A 169 3.16 1.59 5.13
N LEU A 170 2.15 0.83 5.54
CA LEU A 170 0.76 1.28 5.67
C LEU A 170 0.55 1.85 7.08
N GLY A 171 0.29 3.15 7.18
CA GLY A 171 -0.01 3.82 8.44
C GLY A 171 1.13 3.75 9.45
N SER A 172 0.96 4.38 10.61
CA SER A 172 1.88 4.20 11.75
C SER A 172 1.22 3.38 12.84
N SER A 173 1.94 2.39 13.38
CA SER A 173 1.59 1.67 14.60
C SER A 173 1.86 2.51 15.85
#